data_AF-A0A1G8K8Z2-F1
#
_entry.id   AF-A0A1G8K8Z2-F1
#
_cell.length_a   1.000
_cell.length_b   1.000
_cell.length_c   1.000
_cell.angle_alpha   90.00
_cell.angle_beta   90.00
_cell.angle_gamma   90.00
#
_symmetry.space_group_name_H-M   'P 1'
#
loop_
_entity.id
_entity.type
_entity.pdbx_description
1 polymer ?
#
loop_
_entity_poly.entity_id
_entity_poly.type
_entity_poly.pdbx_seq_one_letter_code
_entity_poly.pdbx_strand_id
1 'polypeptide(L)'
;MKKLLVIALALFTLNGMAQEKDKRSDRKDRSERRMEMTPSDIADLKSKKLTLKLDLTEAQQKEVHALLLSEAKANEGLRKKRTAVEGEKKEKPSKEEFIKMQNLRLDQQIEMKREMKTILNAEQYAKFEKMKPREHKKRGHRNKKQDQKRDKQHDEK
;
A
#
# COMPACT_ATOMS: atom_id res chain seq x y z
N MET A 1 16.95 41.60 -36.11
CA MET A 1 16.33 41.61 -34.77
C MET A 1 15.10 40.70 -34.65
N LYS A 2 14.26 40.51 -35.67
CA LYS A 2 13.07 39.63 -35.61
C LYS A 2 13.39 38.14 -35.42
N LYS A 3 14.52 37.65 -35.95
CA LYS A 3 14.96 36.23 -35.84
C LYS A 3 15.48 35.86 -34.44
N LEU A 4 15.98 36.83 -33.68
CA LEU A 4 16.48 36.62 -32.32
C LEU A 4 15.32 36.47 -31.31
N LEU A 5 14.22 37.20 -31.51
CA LEU A 5 13.01 37.06 -30.70
C LEU A 5 12.37 35.67 -30.85
N VAL A 6 12.41 35.08 -32.04
CA VAL A 6 11.89 33.73 -32.30
C VAL A 6 12.76 32.66 -31.61
N ILE A 7 14.08 32.83 -31.60
CA ILE A 7 15.01 31.91 -30.90
C ILE A 7 14.85 32.04 -29.38
N ALA A 8 14.64 33.24 -28.85
CA ALA A 8 14.40 33.46 -27.42
C ALA A 8 13.07 32.84 -26.94
N LEU A 9 12.01 32.92 -27.75
CA LEU A 9 10.72 32.27 -27.47
C LEU A 9 10.81 30.74 -27.56
N ALA A 10 11.63 30.20 -28.46
CA ALA A 10 11.85 28.75 -28.59
C ALA A 10 12.66 28.14 -27.44
N LEU A 11 13.54 28.92 -26.79
CA LEU A 11 14.32 28.46 -25.63
C LEU A 11 13.53 28.48 -24.32
N PHE A 12 12.49 29.31 -24.21
CA PHE A 12 11.62 29.37 -23.03
C PHE A 12 10.64 28.19 -22.94
N THR A 13 10.22 27.63 -24.08
CA THR A 13 9.31 26.46 -24.14
C THR A 13 9.99 25.13 -23.83
N LEU A 14 11.32 25.04 -23.98
CA LEU A 14 12.10 23.81 -23.70
C LEU A 14 12.42 23.59 -22.20
N ASN A 15 12.20 24.59 -21.34
CA ASN A 15 12.40 24.46 -19.89
C ASN A 15 11.09 24.14 -19.13
N GLY A 16 9.98 23.97 -19.85
CA GLY A 16 8.68 23.62 -19.29
C GLY A 16 8.60 22.14 -18.90
N MET A 17 8.55 21.89 -17.59
CA MET A 17 8.18 20.62 -16.95
C MET A 17 9.26 19.55 -16.78
N ALA A 18 10.43 19.93 -16.28
CA ALA A 18 11.17 19.01 -15.41
C ALA A 18 10.61 19.12 -13.97
N GLN A 19 9.34 18.75 -13.75
CA GLN A 19 8.85 18.53 -12.39
C GLN A 19 9.56 17.29 -11.84
N GLU A 20 10.64 17.52 -11.11
CA GLU A 20 11.27 16.53 -10.24
C GLU A 20 10.27 16.22 -9.11
N LYS A 21 9.24 15.41 -9.41
CA LYS A 21 8.34 14.90 -8.38
C LYS A 21 9.19 14.04 -7.45
N ASP A 22 9.47 14.58 -6.28
CA ASP A 22 10.22 13.90 -5.25
C ASP A 22 9.43 12.65 -4.83
N LYS A 23 9.77 11.50 -5.42
CA LYS A 23 9.04 10.23 -5.21
C LYS A 23 9.01 9.80 -3.74
N ARG A 24 9.79 10.45 -2.87
CA ARG A 24 9.78 10.26 -1.42
C ARG A 24 8.64 11.04 -0.74
N SER A 25 8.36 12.29 -1.12
CA SER A 25 7.24 13.07 -0.55
C SER A 25 5.90 12.43 -0.92
N ASP A 26 5.70 12.08 -2.20
CA ASP A 26 4.48 11.41 -2.68
C ASP A 26 4.17 10.09 -1.95
N ARG A 27 5.21 9.35 -1.53
CA ARG A 27 5.05 8.11 -0.77
C ARG A 27 4.69 8.36 0.69
N LYS A 28 5.26 9.40 1.29
CA LYS A 28 5.00 9.79 2.67
C LYS A 28 3.56 10.28 2.79
N ASP A 29 3.14 11.21 1.93
CA ASP A 29 1.77 11.75 1.91
C ASP A 29 0.73 10.65 1.67
N ARG A 30 1.01 9.70 0.77
CA ARG A 30 0.10 8.56 0.53
C ARG A 30 0.03 7.60 1.71
N SER A 31 1.13 7.46 2.46
CA SER A 31 1.16 6.66 3.67
C SER A 31 0.37 7.32 4.78
N GLU A 32 0.56 8.62 5.00
CA GLU A 32 -0.16 9.42 6.01
C GLU A 32 -1.67 9.43 5.77
N ARG A 33 -2.11 9.70 4.53
CA ARG A 33 -3.54 9.61 4.18
C ARG A 33 -4.14 8.23 4.45
N ARG A 34 -3.36 7.15 4.29
CA ARG A 34 -3.80 5.80 4.63
C ARG A 34 -3.82 5.56 6.13
N MET A 35 -2.97 6.24 6.89
CA MET A 35 -2.93 6.15 8.34
C MET A 35 -4.15 6.80 8.99
N GLU A 36 -4.67 7.85 8.36
CA GLU A 36 -5.82 8.66 8.80
C GLU A 36 -7.19 8.07 8.43
N MET A 37 -7.25 7.08 7.53
CA MET A 37 -8.51 6.46 7.13
C MET A 37 -9.18 5.72 8.29
N THR A 38 -10.48 5.95 8.46
CA THR A 38 -11.29 5.22 9.44
C THR A 38 -11.57 3.79 8.96
N PRO A 39 -11.93 2.84 9.86
CA PRO A 39 -12.38 1.51 9.45
C PRO A 39 -13.55 1.54 8.47
N SER A 40 -14.46 2.51 8.59
CA SER A 40 -15.59 2.69 7.67
C SER A 40 -15.11 3.07 6.27
N ASP A 41 -14.23 4.08 6.15
CA ASP A 41 -13.69 4.51 4.85
C ASP A 41 -12.98 3.35 4.13
N ILE A 42 -12.26 2.53 4.89
CA ILE A 42 -11.57 1.35 4.36
C ILE A 42 -12.57 0.34 3.84
N ALA A 43 -13.62 0.04 4.62
CA ALA A 43 -14.66 -0.92 4.24
C ALA A 43 -15.42 -0.44 3.00
N ASP A 44 -15.81 0.83 2.96
CA ASP A 44 -16.50 1.47 1.83
C ASP A 44 -15.68 1.41 0.54
N LEU A 45 -14.40 1.77 0.61
CA LEU A 45 -13.53 1.74 -0.56
C LEU A 45 -13.25 0.31 -1.03
N LYS A 46 -13.07 -0.64 -0.10
CA LYS A 46 -12.81 -2.04 -0.44
C LYS A 46 -14.06 -2.70 -1.04
N SER A 47 -15.24 -2.50 -0.46
CA SER A 47 -16.50 -3.09 -0.95
C SER A 47 -16.80 -2.61 -2.36
N LYS A 48 -16.72 -1.29 -2.63
CA LYS A 48 -16.91 -0.71 -3.97
C LYS A 48 -15.90 -1.25 -5.00
N LYS A 49 -14.64 -1.47 -4.60
CA LYS A 49 -13.62 -2.09 -5.46
C LYS A 49 -13.90 -3.55 -5.76
N LEU A 50 -14.46 -4.29 -4.81
CA LEU A 50 -14.88 -5.67 -5.04
C LEU A 50 -16.11 -5.70 -5.96
N THR A 51 -17.09 -4.81 -5.76
CA THR A 51 -18.22 -4.61 -6.67
C THR A 51 -17.74 -4.40 -8.10
N LEU A 52 -16.81 -3.48 -8.33
CA LEU A 52 -16.29 -3.19 -9.67
C LEU A 52 -15.58 -4.38 -10.34
N LYS A 53 -15.04 -5.32 -9.56
CA LYS A 53 -14.27 -6.45 -10.10
C LYS A 53 -15.06 -7.75 -10.20
N LEU A 54 -16.07 -7.91 -9.35
CA LEU A 54 -16.86 -9.12 -9.20
C LEU A 54 -18.31 -8.92 -9.64
N ASP A 55 -18.70 -7.70 -9.99
CA ASP A 55 -20.08 -7.35 -10.35
C ASP A 55 -21.05 -7.77 -9.23
N LEU A 56 -20.73 -7.34 -8.00
CA LEU A 56 -21.56 -7.66 -6.83
C LEU A 56 -22.93 -7.00 -6.94
N THR A 57 -23.98 -7.72 -6.55
CA THR A 57 -25.31 -7.12 -6.36
C THR A 57 -25.30 -6.17 -5.16
N GLU A 58 -26.32 -5.31 -5.04
CA GLU A 58 -26.42 -4.40 -3.88
C GLU A 58 -26.50 -5.15 -2.54
N ALA A 59 -27.19 -6.29 -2.51
CA ALA A 59 -27.28 -7.15 -1.34
C ALA A 59 -25.90 -7.73 -0.98
N GLN A 60 -25.20 -8.30 -1.96
CA GLN A 60 -23.85 -8.83 -1.77
C GLN A 60 -22.88 -7.74 -1.32
N GLN A 61 -22.93 -6.54 -1.92
CA GLN A 61 -22.07 -5.43 -1.56
C GLN A 61 -22.29 -5.00 -0.10
N LYS A 62 -23.53 -4.99 0.40
CA LYS A 62 -23.84 -4.67 1.81
C LYS A 62 -23.26 -5.71 2.77
N GLU A 63 -23.38 -7.00 2.46
CA GLU A 63 -22.82 -8.09 3.27
C GLU A 63 -21.28 -8.05 3.26
N VAL A 64 -20.67 -7.91 2.09
CA VAL A 64 -19.22 -7.73 1.94
C VAL A 64 -18.73 -6.50 2.70
N HIS A 65 -19.47 -5.40 2.66
CA HIS A 65 -19.14 -4.19 3.41
C HIS A 65 -19.13 -4.45 4.93
N ALA A 66 -20.16 -5.11 5.46
CA ALA A 66 -20.23 -5.43 6.89
C ALA A 66 -19.07 -6.32 7.35
N LEU A 67 -18.73 -7.34 6.56
CA LEU A 67 -17.57 -8.20 6.78
C LEU A 67 -16.26 -7.41 6.79
N LEU A 68 -16.04 -6.56 5.78
CA LEU A 68 -14.84 -5.73 5.68
C LEU A 68 -14.73 -4.69 6.80
N LEU A 69 -15.85 -4.18 7.31
CA LEU A 69 -15.88 -3.26 8.43
C LEU A 69 -15.44 -3.95 9.73
N SER A 70 -15.91 -5.17 9.97
CA SER A 70 -15.45 -5.99 11.10
C SER A 70 -13.94 -6.24 11.02
N GLU A 71 -13.46 -6.66 9.85
CA GLU A 71 -12.03 -6.89 9.58
C GLU A 71 -11.20 -5.60 9.79
N ALA A 72 -11.68 -4.46 9.31
CA ALA A 72 -11.00 -3.18 9.43
C ALA A 72 -10.88 -2.72 10.90
N LYS A 73 -11.94 -2.90 11.70
CA LYS A 73 -11.93 -2.59 13.14
C LYS A 73 -10.94 -3.49 13.90
N ALA A 74 -10.94 -4.79 13.61
CA ALA A 74 -9.99 -5.72 14.22
C ALA A 74 -8.53 -5.34 13.89
N ASN A 75 -8.27 -5.00 12.64
CA ASN A 75 -6.95 -4.55 12.18
C ASN A 75 -6.52 -3.21 12.80
N GLU A 76 -7.44 -2.27 12.99
CA GLU A 76 -7.17 -1.02 13.67
C GLU A 76 -6.75 -1.25 15.13
N GLY A 77 -7.44 -2.15 15.85
CA GLY A 77 -7.07 -2.54 17.21
C GLY A 77 -5.65 -3.12 17.28
N LEU A 78 -5.28 -4.00 16.34
CA LEU A 78 -3.92 -4.55 16.25
C LEU A 78 -2.89 -3.48 15.92
N ARG A 79 -3.23 -2.52 15.06
CA ARG A 79 -2.36 -1.41 14.70
C ARG A 79 -2.09 -0.49 15.89
N LYS A 80 -3.13 -0.10 16.64
CA LYS A 80 -3.00 0.72 17.86
C LYS A 80 -2.13 0.05 18.92
N LYS A 81 -2.30 -1.26 19.12
CA LYS A 81 -1.44 -2.05 20.02
C LYS A 81 0.03 -2.03 19.58
N ARG A 82 0.31 -2.10 18.27
CA ARG A 82 1.67 -2.01 17.74
C ARG A 82 2.27 -0.60 17.87
N THR A 83 1.52 0.45 17.55
CA THR A 83 2.00 1.83 17.63
C THR A 83 2.26 2.28 19.07
N ALA A 84 1.49 1.79 20.04
CA ALA A 84 1.72 2.08 21.47
C ALA A 84 3.08 1.56 21.98
N VAL A 85 3.62 0.50 21.36
CA VAL A 85 4.92 -0.08 21.70
C VAL A 85 6.07 0.60 20.93
N GLU A 86 5.80 1.46 19.94
CA GLU A 86 6.84 2.12 19.13
C GLU A 86 7.67 3.19 19.88
N GLY A 87 7.26 3.58 21.08
CA GLY A 87 8.04 4.47 21.97
C GLY A 87 9.17 3.76 22.71
N GLU A 88 9.13 2.44 22.81
CA GLU A 88 10.17 1.60 23.40
C GLU A 88 11.01 0.98 22.27
N LYS A 89 12.30 0.74 22.51
CA LYS A 89 13.25 0.24 21.49
C LYS A 89 12.60 -0.88 20.66
N LYS A 90 12.52 -0.70 19.34
CA LYS A 90 11.94 -1.66 18.38
C LYS A 90 12.74 -2.96 18.36
N GLU A 91 12.49 -3.82 19.34
CA GLU A 91 13.00 -5.17 19.34
C GLU A 91 12.21 -6.00 18.32
N LYS A 92 12.91 -6.90 17.63
CA LYS A 92 12.25 -7.83 16.72
C LYS A 92 11.38 -8.76 17.58
N PRO A 93 10.16 -9.08 17.12
CA PRO A 93 9.31 -10.01 17.85
C PRO A 93 10.05 -11.33 18.07
N SER A 94 9.81 -11.95 19.22
CA SER A 94 10.34 -13.29 19.49
C SER A 94 9.82 -14.30 18.45
N LYS A 95 10.45 -15.47 18.34
CA LYS A 95 9.97 -16.53 17.43
C LYS A 95 8.52 -16.91 17.74
N GLU A 96 8.16 -16.99 19.02
CA GLU A 96 6.83 -17.35 19.48
C GLU A 96 5.80 -16.27 19.14
N GLU A 97 6.13 -15.00 19.39
CA GLU A 97 5.29 -13.87 19.02
C GLU A 97 5.09 -13.78 17.51
N PHE A 98 6.16 -14.02 16.74
CA PHE A 98 6.10 -14.08 15.29
C PHE A 98 5.13 -15.16 14.82
N ILE A 99 5.23 -16.39 15.35
CA ILE A 99 4.34 -17.50 15.01
C ILE A 99 2.89 -17.16 15.39
N LYS A 100 2.65 -16.62 16.59
CA LYS A 100 1.32 -16.23 17.06
C LYS A 100 0.68 -15.20 16.14
N MET A 101 1.43 -14.17 15.73
CA MET A 101 0.94 -13.15 14.80
C MET A 101 0.66 -13.71 13.40
N GLN A 102 1.44 -14.70 12.95
CA GLN A 102 1.23 -15.35 11.66
C GLN A 102 -0.01 -16.24 11.67
N ASN A 103 -0.21 -17.01 12.73
CA ASN A 103 -1.43 -17.82 12.91
C ASN A 103 -2.67 -16.91 12.94
N LEU A 104 -2.67 -15.87 13.76
CA LEU A 104 -3.79 -14.92 13.83
C LEU A 104 -4.14 -14.34 12.45
N ARG A 105 -3.13 -13.97 11.66
CA ARG A 105 -3.34 -13.45 10.30
C ARG A 105 -3.90 -14.51 9.36
N LEU A 106 -3.40 -15.74 9.43
CA LEU A 106 -3.88 -16.85 8.60
C LEU A 106 -5.32 -17.22 8.95
N ASP A 107 -5.67 -17.24 10.24
CA ASP A 107 -7.03 -17.51 10.71
C ASP A 107 -8.01 -16.45 10.20
N GLN A 108 -7.64 -15.17 10.30
CA GLN A 108 -8.44 -14.06 9.71
C GLN A 108 -8.63 -14.21 8.20
N GLN A 109 -7.60 -14.66 7.48
CA GLN A 109 -7.70 -14.91 6.03
C GLN A 109 -8.61 -16.10 5.73
N ILE A 110 -8.56 -17.15 6.54
CA ILE A 110 -9.41 -18.33 6.40
C ILE A 110 -10.88 -17.95 6.65
N GLU A 111 -11.15 -17.20 7.72
CA GLU A 111 -12.49 -16.73 8.07
C GLU A 111 -13.07 -15.84 6.97
N MET A 112 -12.33 -14.82 6.54
CA MET A 112 -12.70 -13.96 5.41
C MET A 112 -13.00 -14.77 4.15
N LYS A 113 -12.18 -15.78 3.84
CA LYS A 113 -12.38 -16.64 2.68
C LYS A 113 -13.65 -17.48 2.80
N ARG A 114 -13.96 -18.00 4.00
CA ARG A 114 -15.19 -18.77 4.29
C ARG A 114 -16.43 -17.90 4.13
N GLU A 115 -16.45 -16.72 4.74
CA GLU A 115 -17.59 -15.80 4.63
C GLU A 115 -17.77 -15.25 3.22
N MET A 116 -16.70 -14.93 2.51
CA MET A 116 -16.81 -14.53 1.10
C MET A 116 -17.38 -15.65 0.23
N LYS A 117 -17.15 -16.93 0.58
CA LYS A 117 -17.75 -18.06 -0.14
C LYS A 117 -19.26 -18.17 0.09
N THR A 118 -19.79 -17.68 1.21
CA THR A 118 -21.23 -17.70 1.47
C THR A 118 -21.96 -16.54 0.77
N ILE A 119 -21.27 -15.42 0.57
CA ILE A 119 -21.85 -14.22 -0.06
C ILE A 119 -21.76 -14.28 -1.60
N LEU A 120 -20.65 -14.78 -2.12
CA LEU A 120 -20.36 -14.80 -3.56
C LEU A 120 -20.91 -16.06 -4.24
N ASN A 121 -21.37 -15.91 -5.48
CA ASN A 121 -21.66 -17.07 -6.32
C ASN A 121 -20.36 -17.75 -6.80
N ALA A 122 -20.48 -18.92 -7.44
CA ALA A 122 -19.33 -19.72 -7.84
C ALA A 122 -18.36 -18.98 -8.78
N GLU A 123 -18.88 -18.22 -9.76
CA GLU A 123 -18.05 -17.48 -10.72
C GLU A 123 -17.33 -16.30 -10.05
N GLN A 124 -18.05 -15.55 -9.22
CA GLN A 124 -17.51 -14.44 -8.44
C GLN A 124 -16.43 -14.92 -7.48
N TYR A 125 -16.68 -16.04 -6.79
CA TYR A 125 -15.73 -16.62 -5.86
C TYR A 125 -14.46 -17.12 -6.58
N ALA A 126 -14.60 -17.75 -7.75
CA ALA A 126 -13.46 -18.16 -8.57
C ALA A 126 -12.63 -16.94 -9.05
N LYS A 127 -13.29 -15.82 -9.42
CA LYS A 127 -12.59 -14.55 -9.72
C LYS A 127 -11.88 -14.02 -8.48
N PHE A 128 -12.54 -14.03 -7.32
CA PHE A 128 -12.00 -13.58 -6.04
C PHE A 128 -10.74 -14.37 -5.64
N GLU A 129 -10.74 -15.70 -5.75
CA GLU A 129 -9.56 -16.53 -5.43
C GLU A 129 -8.35 -16.24 -6.35
N LYS A 130 -8.61 -15.81 -7.59
CA LYS A 130 -7.56 -15.40 -8.52
C LYS A 130 -7.00 -14.00 -8.23
N MET A 131 -7.67 -13.20 -7.39
CA MET A 131 -7.17 -11.89 -6.96
C MET A 131 -6.03 -12.04 -5.96
N LYS A 132 -4.86 -12.46 -6.43
CA LYS A 132 -3.65 -12.45 -5.60
C LYS A 132 -3.22 -11.00 -5.33
N PRO A 133 -2.77 -10.66 -4.10
CA PRO A 133 -2.04 -9.42 -3.91
C PRO A 133 -0.86 -9.43 -4.89
N ARG A 134 -0.66 -8.31 -5.61
CA ARG A 134 0.47 -8.20 -6.55
C ARG A 134 1.74 -8.59 -5.81
N GLU A 135 2.38 -9.68 -6.26
CA GLU A 135 3.72 -9.99 -5.80
C GLU A 135 4.58 -8.79 -6.12
N HIS A 136 5.05 -8.12 -5.06
CA HIS A 136 6.07 -7.11 -5.22
C HIS A 136 7.31 -7.85 -5.70
N LYS A 137 7.50 -7.91 -7.04
CA LYS A 137 8.77 -8.33 -7.64
C LYS A 137 9.85 -7.62 -6.85
N LYS A 138 10.68 -8.39 -6.13
CA LYS A 138 11.77 -7.86 -5.30
C LYS A 138 12.54 -6.91 -6.21
N ARG A 139 12.36 -5.60 -6.02
CA ARG A 139 13.20 -4.61 -6.71
C ARG A 139 14.58 -4.84 -6.12
N GLY A 140 15.40 -5.57 -6.88
CA GLY A 140 16.71 -6.02 -6.47
C GLY A 140 17.52 -4.87 -5.89
N HIS A 141 18.33 -5.19 -4.90
CA HIS A 141 19.32 -4.34 -4.25
C HIS A 141 20.15 -3.55 -5.29
N ARG A 142 19.70 -2.36 -5.69
CA ARG A 142 20.41 -1.53 -6.69
C ARG A 142 21.15 -0.32 -6.12
N ASN A 143 21.16 -0.13 -4.80
CA ASN A 143 21.75 1.08 -4.19
C ASN A 143 22.97 0.85 -3.28
N LYS A 144 23.54 -0.36 -3.19
CA LYS A 144 24.74 -0.59 -2.35
C LYS A 144 26.09 -0.20 -2.98
N LYS A 145 26.12 0.36 -4.21
CA LYS A 145 27.38 0.70 -4.89
C LYS A 145 27.75 2.19 -4.90
N GLN A 146 26.95 3.08 -4.30
CA GLN A 146 27.24 4.51 -4.37
C GLN A 146 27.95 5.09 -3.14
N ASP A 147 27.91 4.41 -1.99
CA ASP A 147 28.58 4.90 -0.78
C ASP A 147 30.08 4.59 -0.73
N GLN A 148 30.56 3.54 -1.40
CA GLN A 148 32.01 3.20 -1.42
C GLN A 148 32.88 4.11 -2.29
N LYS A 149 32.30 5.05 -3.05
CA LYS A 149 33.07 6.00 -3.87
C LYS A 149 33.32 7.34 -3.17
N ARG A 150 32.71 7.61 -2.01
CA ARG A 150 32.94 8.85 -1.26
C ARG A 150 34.09 8.76 -0.26
N ASP A 151 34.36 7.57 0.30
CA ASP A 151 35.49 7.41 1.24
C ASP A 151 36.87 7.42 0.54
N LYS A 152 36.96 7.10 -0.75
CA LYS A 152 38.25 7.14 -1.47
C LYS A 152 38.69 8.53 -1.93
N GLN A 153 37.89 9.58 -1.70
CA GLN A 153 38.26 10.95 -2.07
C GLN A 153 38.68 11.81 -0.87
N HIS A 154 38.66 11.26 0.35
CA HIS A 154 39.09 11.97 1.55
C HIS A 154 40.48 11.57 2.07
N ASP A 155 41.09 10.50 1.54
CA ASP A 155 42.43 10.04 1.94
C ASP A 155 43.57 10.50 1.02
N GLU A 156 43.29 11.34 0.00
CA GLU A 156 44.33 12.02 -0.79
C GLU A 156 44.15 13.54 -0.69
N LYS A 157 44.58 14.13 0.43
CA LYS A 157 45.09 15.51 0.53
C LYS A 157 45.98 15.67 1.75
#